data_AF-A0A1S9E3H3-F1
#
_entry.id   AF-A0A1S9E3H3-F1
#
_cell.length_a   1.000
_cell.length_b   1.000
_cell.length_c   1.000
_cell.angle_alpha   90.00
_cell.angle_beta   90.00
_cell.angle_gamma   90.00
#
_symmetry.space_group_name_H-M   'P 1'
#
loop_
_entity.id
_entity.type
_entity.pdbx_description
1 polymer ?
#
loop_
_entity_poly.entity_id
_entity_poly.type
_entity_poly.pdbx_seq_one_letter_code
_entity_poly.pdbx_strand_id
1 'polypeptide(L)'
;MAVRPYWKGYLKLSLVTCPVQMMPATSESEKVRFHTLNRDTENRVVSHYVDSVTGKEVREEDEVKGYERGENDYIILEDEELENVALDSTKTIDISTFTPRDSIEWIWLDTPYYLSPNDAVGQEAFSVIRDAMEAQNMVGISRLVITRRERAVMLEPRGKGIVLWTLRYGDEVRDEDTYFGGIEEDETADSEMMRLVQQLIKKQTQHWDPKMVIDPVQDRLLDIIAAKKKALKKSAKPRTSTPTKSAPSNVINIMDALKKSVAAENRAGK
;
A
#
# COMPACT_ATOMS: atom_id res chain seq x y z
N MET A 1 17.77 -4.59 8.50
CA MET A 1 18.20 -3.64 7.44
C MET A 1 18.12 -2.25 8.04
N ALA A 2 19.15 -1.41 7.91
CA ALA A 2 19.10 -0.07 8.51
C ALA A 2 17.92 0.71 7.92
N VAL A 3 17.02 1.16 8.79
CA VAL A 3 15.80 1.89 8.41
C VAL A 3 16.26 3.25 7.86
N ARG A 4 16.28 3.38 6.53
CA ARG A 4 16.67 4.64 5.89
C ARG A 4 15.51 5.62 6.03
N PRO A 5 15.76 6.86 6.48
CA PRO A 5 14.74 7.88 6.56
C PRO A 5 14.20 8.17 5.17
N TYR A 6 12.87 8.22 5.08
CA TYR A 6 12.17 8.55 3.87
C TYR A 6 12.41 10.02 3.48
N TRP A 7 12.55 10.89 4.49
CA TRP A 7 12.85 12.29 4.30
C TRP A 7 13.63 12.86 5.51
N LYS A 8 14.45 13.89 5.27
CA LYS A 8 15.18 14.65 6.29
C LYS A 8 15.03 16.14 6.02
N GLY A 9 14.94 16.91 7.09
CA GLY A 9 14.88 18.36 6.99
C GLY A 9 14.76 19.01 8.36
N TYR A 10 14.10 20.16 8.42
CA TYR A 10 13.99 20.96 9.63
C TYR A 10 12.53 21.18 9.99
N LEU A 11 12.18 21.05 11.27
CA LEU A 11 10.92 21.53 11.82
C LEU A 11 11.17 22.92 12.39
N LYS A 12 10.36 23.89 11.96
CA LYS A 12 10.46 25.27 12.36
C LYS A 12 9.14 25.73 12.97
N LEU A 13 9.25 26.41 14.10
CA LEU A 13 8.16 27.13 14.74
C LEU A 13 8.66 28.52 15.11
N SER A 14 8.27 29.54 14.34
CA SER A 14 8.74 30.91 14.52
C SER A 14 10.28 30.99 14.51
N LEU A 15 10.93 31.17 15.66
CA LEU A 15 12.39 31.26 15.81
C LEU A 15 13.06 29.94 16.18
N VAL A 16 12.28 28.92 16.58
CA VAL A 16 12.81 27.62 17.00
C VAL A 16 12.92 26.73 15.77
N THR A 17 14.12 26.19 15.52
CA THR A 17 14.37 25.24 14.42
C THR A 17 15.04 23.99 14.96
N CYS A 18 14.54 22.81 14.60
CA CYS A 18 15.17 21.54 14.96
C CYS A 18 15.30 20.59 13.75
N PRO A 19 16.45 19.93 13.57
CA PRO A 19 16.61 18.93 12.55
C PRO A 19 15.80 17.67 12.88
N VAL A 20 15.02 17.22 11.91
CA VAL A 20 14.11 16.08 12.04
C VAL A 20 14.26 15.11 10.87
N GLN A 21 13.83 13.89 11.11
CA GLN A 21 13.74 12.85 10.10
C GLN A 21 12.33 12.26 10.10
N MET A 22 11.89 11.85 8.93
CA MET A 22 10.55 11.32 8.69
C MET A 22 10.61 9.88 8.18
N MET A 23 9.79 9.02 8.77
CA MET A 23 9.62 7.61 8.43
C MET A 23 8.16 7.33 8.09
N PRO A 24 7.83 6.46 7.12
CA PRO A 24 6.44 6.01 6.93
C PRO A 24 5.94 5.31 8.19
N ALA A 25 4.72 5.60 8.64
CA ALA A 25 4.12 4.93 9.79
C ALA A 25 3.54 3.55 9.43
N THR A 26 3.32 3.30 8.14
CA THR A 26 2.84 2.03 7.58
C THR A 26 3.94 1.36 6.76
N SER A 27 3.97 0.03 6.76
CA SER A 27 4.90 -0.75 5.94
C SER A 27 4.15 -1.81 5.12
N GLU A 28 4.59 -2.00 3.89
CA GLU A 28 4.18 -3.11 3.03
C GLU A 28 5.22 -4.24 2.99
N SER A 29 6.23 -4.21 3.86
CA SER A 29 7.33 -5.19 3.88
C SER A 29 6.85 -6.61 4.14
N GLU A 30 5.82 -6.76 4.98
CA GLU A 30 5.29 -8.06 5.38
C GLU A 30 4.35 -8.66 4.32
N LYS A 31 3.91 -7.90 3.31
CA LYS A 31 3.03 -8.41 2.26
C LYS A 31 3.78 -9.41 1.38
N VAL A 32 3.14 -10.53 1.05
CA VAL A 32 3.69 -11.50 0.09
C VAL A 32 3.77 -10.85 -1.29
N ARG A 33 4.99 -10.70 -1.82
CA ARG A 33 5.22 -10.15 -3.16
C ARG A 33 5.47 -11.27 -4.16
N PHE A 34 4.83 -11.15 -5.33
CA PHE A 34 5.05 -12.06 -6.44
C PHE A 34 5.92 -11.39 -7.50
N HIS A 35 6.79 -12.19 -8.10
CA HIS A 35 7.41 -11.84 -9.37
C HIS A 35 6.60 -12.48 -10.49
N THR A 36 6.39 -11.73 -11.56
CA THR A 36 5.85 -12.28 -12.79
C THR A 36 6.91 -13.18 -13.43
N LEU A 37 6.58 -14.45 -13.62
CA LEU A 37 7.44 -15.42 -14.28
C LEU A 37 6.81 -15.83 -15.61
N ASN A 38 7.64 -16.08 -16.61
CA ASN A 38 7.23 -16.74 -17.83
C ASN A 38 6.85 -18.19 -17.49
N ARG A 39 5.65 -18.63 -17.90
CA ARG A 39 5.11 -19.95 -17.54
C ARG A 39 5.95 -21.11 -18.05
N ASP A 40 6.52 -20.97 -19.25
CA ASP A 40 7.24 -22.06 -19.92
C ASP A 40 8.70 -22.14 -19.50
N THR A 41 9.33 -20.98 -19.28
CA THR A 41 10.77 -20.90 -18.95
C THR A 41 11.05 -20.68 -17.47
N GLU A 42 10.02 -20.38 -16.67
CA GLU A 42 10.11 -20.00 -15.25
C GLU A 42 10.98 -18.76 -14.96
N ASN A 43 11.45 -18.07 -16.00
CA ASN A 43 12.28 -16.88 -15.88
C ASN A 43 11.46 -15.65 -15.51
N ARG A 44 12.08 -14.72 -14.78
CA ARG A 44 11.46 -13.45 -14.39
C ARG A 44 11.19 -12.57 -15.61
N VAL A 45 9.99 -12.04 -15.70
CA VAL A 45 9.59 -11.07 -16.72
C VAL A 45 10.08 -9.68 -16.32
N VAL A 46 10.59 -8.93 -17.30
CA VAL A 46 10.98 -7.52 -17.18
C VAL A 46 10.09 -6.69 -18.09
N SER A 47 9.69 -5.50 -17.63
CA SER A 47 8.86 -4.56 -18.38
C SER A 47 9.75 -3.48 -18.98
N HIS A 48 9.50 -3.12 -20.23
CA HIS A 48 10.14 -2.01 -20.94
C HIS A 48 9.05 -1.14 -21.58
N TYR A 49 9.22 0.18 -21.57
CA TYR A 49 8.33 1.08 -22.28
C TYR A 49 8.65 1.05 -23.78
N VAL A 50 7.60 1.06 -24.59
CA VAL A 50 7.72 1.09 -26.05
C VAL A 50 6.92 2.27 -26.58
N ASP A 51 7.46 2.96 -27.58
CA ASP A 51 6.79 4.05 -28.26
C ASP A 51 5.57 3.51 -29.01
N SER A 52 4.41 4.12 -28.76
CA SER A 52 3.12 3.60 -29.24
C SER A 52 2.95 3.64 -30.76
N VAL A 53 3.69 4.50 -31.46
CA VAL A 53 3.58 4.69 -32.91
C VAL A 53 4.61 3.85 -33.65
N THR A 54 5.85 3.86 -33.17
CA THR A 54 6.99 3.22 -33.80
C THR A 54 7.23 1.78 -33.33
N GLY A 55 6.69 1.41 -32.17
CA GLY A 55 6.85 0.10 -31.54
C GLY A 55 8.27 -0.19 -31.04
N LYS A 56 9.13 0.83 -30.98
CA LYS A 56 10.52 0.70 -30.52
C LYS A 56 10.59 0.91 -29.01
N GLU A 57 11.53 0.22 -28.38
CA GLU A 57 11.86 0.45 -26.97
C GLU A 57 12.36 1.88 -26.76
N VAL A 58 11.83 2.52 -25.72
CA VAL A 58 12.26 3.84 -25.25
C VAL A 58 13.19 3.63 -24.06
N ARG A 59 14.32 4.32 -24.06
CA ARG A 59 15.26 4.29 -22.93
C ARG A 59 14.77 5.24 -21.86
N GLU A 60 15.09 4.95 -20.61
CA GLU A 60 14.72 5.79 -19.46
C GLU A 60 15.16 7.26 -19.61
N GLU A 61 16.31 7.51 -20.24
CA GLU A 61 16.83 8.85 -20.55
C GLU A 61 16.03 9.63 -21.62
N ASP A 62 15.23 8.92 -22.42
CA ASP A 62 14.39 9.48 -23.47
C ASP A 62 12.90 9.55 -23.04
N GLU A 63 12.59 9.18 -21.79
CA GLU A 63 11.22 9.22 -21.23
C GLU A 63 10.91 10.61 -20.66
N VAL A 64 9.87 11.28 -21.20
CA VAL A 64 9.40 12.59 -20.72
C VAL A 64 7.94 12.56 -20.30
N LYS A 65 7.51 13.53 -19.48
CA LYS A 65 6.11 13.68 -19.05
C LYS A 65 5.35 14.57 -20.04
N GLY A 66 4.19 14.12 -20.50
CA GLY A 66 3.29 14.93 -21.34
C GLY A 66 2.06 15.39 -20.57
N TYR A 67 1.69 16.68 -20.69
CA TYR A 67 0.39 17.20 -20.26
C TYR A 67 -0.51 17.42 -21.47
N GLU A 68 -1.67 16.77 -21.49
CA GLU A 68 -2.61 16.81 -22.62
C GLU A 68 -3.28 18.20 -22.72
N ARG A 69 -3.17 18.81 -23.90
CA ARG A 69 -3.86 20.06 -24.26
C ARG A 69 -5.04 19.83 -25.20
N GLY A 70 -5.06 18.68 -25.88
CA GLY A 70 -6.10 18.23 -26.78
C GLY A 70 -5.75 16.85 -27.37
N GLU A 71 -6.57 16.35 -28.29
CA GLU A 71 -6.35 15.02 -28.89
C GLU A 71 -4.96 14.94 -29.56
N ASN A 72 -4.08 14.12 -29.00
CA ASN A 72 -2.69 13.92 -29.43
C ASN A 72 -1.81 15.20 -29.40
N ASP A 73 -2.19 16.22 -28.64
CA ASP A 73 -1.37 17.42 -28.41
C ASP A 73 -0.91 17.45 -26.95
N TYR A 74 0.40 17.35 -26.75
CA TYR A 74 1.02 17.26 -25.43
C TYR A 74 2.06 18.36 -25.24
N ILE A 75 1.99 19.03 -24.10
CA ILE A 75 3.08 19.86 -23.61
C ILE A 75 4.06 18.93 -22.89
N ILE A 76 5.29 18.87 -23.40
CA ILE A 76 6.37 18.13 -22.77
C ILE A 76 6.84 18.91 -21.55
N LEU A 77 6.98 18.19 -20.44
CA LEU A 77 7.56 18.67 -19.19
C LEU A 77 8.76 17.79 -18.89
N GLU A 78 9.95 18.39 -18.93
CA GLU A 78 11.18 17.71 -18.58
C GLU A 78 11.23 17.44 -17.07
N ASP A 79 11.88 16.34 -16.69
CA ASP A 79 12.01 15.99 -15.26
C ASP A 79 12.77 17.10 -14.49
N GLU A 80 13.73 17.77 -15.12
CA GLU A 80 14.46 18.91 -14.57
C GLU A 80 13.57 20.15 -14.34
N GLU A 81 12.63 20.43 -15.24
CA GLU A 81 11.67 21.53 -15.10
C GLU A 81 10.70 21.27 -13.93
N LEU A 82 10.24 20.04 -13.81
CA LEU A 82 9.40 19.59 -12.69
C LEU A 82 10.15 19.64 -11.35
N GLU A 83 11.45 19.30 -11.36
CA GLU A 83 12.30 19.38 -10.17
C GLU A 83 12.59 20.83 -9.76
N ASN A 84 12.85 21.73 -10.72
CA ASN A 84 13.10 23.14 -10.45
C ASN A 84 11.91 23.85 -9.78
N VAL A 85 10.68 23.56 -10.21
CA VAL A 85 9.47 24.08 -9.54
C VAL A 85 9.37 23.57 -8.09
N ALA A 86 9.87 22.37 -7.80
CA ALA A 86 9.84 21.80 -6.45
C ALA A 86 10.97 22.32 -5.52
N LEU A 87 12.03 22.93 -6.06
CA LEU A 87 13.22 23.33 -5.29
C LEU A 87 13.01 24.58 -4.42
N ASP A 88 12.02 25.44 -4.72
CA ASP A 88 11.79 26.69 -3.98
C ASP A 88 11.23 26.49 -2.55
N SER A 89 10.87 25.26 -2.13
CA SER A 89 10.39 24.92 -0.78
C SER A 89 11.20 23.78 -0.15
N THR A 90 12.43 24.10 0.26
CA THR A 90 13.57 23.17 0.19
C THR A 90 13.85 22.29 1.42
N LYS A 91 12.83 21.64 2.03
CA LYS A 91 12.96 20.71 3.19
C LYS A 91 12.83 21.35 4.59
N THR A 92 11.93 22.30 4.73
CA THR A 92 11.53 22.82 6.05
C THR A 92 10.03 22.65 6.25
N ILE A 93 9.63 22.13 7.41
CA ILE A 93 8.26 22.08 7.88
C ILE A 93 8.07 23.31 8.77
N ASP A 94 7.49 24.38 8.24
CA ASP A 94 7.21 25.60 9.01
C ASP A 94 5.77 25.56 9.53
N ILE A 95 5.58 25.45 10.84
CA ILE A 95 4.26 25.41 11.43
C ILE A 95 3.62 26.79 11.31
N SER A 96 2.59 26.89 10.47
CA SER A 96 1.91 28.15 10.13
C SER A 96 0.76 28.49 11.07
N THR A 97 0.05 27.47 11.57
CA THR A 97 -1.18 27.65 12.36
C THR A 97 -1.36 26.45 13.28
N PHE A 98 -2.05 26.66 14.41
CA PHE A 98 -2.50 25.58 15.28
C PHE A 98 -4.02 25.51 15.27
N THR A 99 -4.56 24.30 15.32
CA THR A 99 -6.00 24.05 15.42
C THR A 99 -6.28 22.92 16.40
N PRO A 100 -7.46 22.86 17.06
CA PRO A 100 -7.81 21.73 17.91
C PRO A 100 -7.81 20.42 17.13
N ARG A 101 -7.33 19.32 17.72
CA ARG A 101 -7.29 18.02 17.05
C ARG A 101 -8.66 17.57 16.54
N ASP A 102 -9.71 17.82 17.32
CA ASP A 102 -11.08 17.38 17.03
C ASP A 102 -11.76 18.19 15.91
N SER A 103 -11.16 19.32 15.49
CA SER A 103 -11.66 20.10 14.35
C SER A 103 -11.32 19.46 12.99
N ILE A 104 -10.38 18.51 12.97
CA ILE A 104 -9.95 17.82 11.75
C ILE A 104 -10.52 16.41 11.75
N GLU A 105 -11.54 16.23 10.91
CA GLU A 105 -12.18 14.95 10.69
C GLU A 105 -11.26 13.95 9.99
N TRP A 106 -11.51 12.66 10.22
CA TRP A 106 -10.75 11.56 9.65
C TRP A 106 -10.74 11.55 8.11
N ILE A 107 -11.78 12.13 7.48
CA ILE A 107 -11.92 12.21 6.02
C ILE A 107 -10.84 13.07 5.36
N TRP A 108 -10.20 13.98 6.11
CA TRP A 108 -9.10 14.81 5.62
C TRP A 108 -7.74 14.12 5.69
N LEU A 109 -7.61 13.04 6.47
CA LEU A 109 -6.33 12.37 6.73
C LEU A 109 -5.99 11.33 5.66
N ASP A 110 -4.82 11.46 5.05
CA ASP A 110 -4.38 10.57 3.98
C ASP A 110 -3.29 9.59 4.43
N THR A 111 -2.02 10.00 4.42
CA THR A 111 -0.88 9.11 4.68
C THR A 111 -0.14 9.52 5.96
N PRO A 112 0.03 8.60 6.93
CA PRO A 112 0.74 8.88 8.18
C PRO A 112 2.24 8.63 8.07
N TYR A 113 3.01 9.52 8.68
CA TYR A 113 4.44 9.45 8.85
C TYR A 113 4.83 9.69 10.31
N TYR A 114 5.88 9.04 10.79
CA TYR A 114 6.51 9.36 12.07
C TYR A 114 7.63 10.37 11.88
N LEU A 115 7.54 11.47 12.63
CA LEU A 115 8.55 12.51 12.71
C LEU A 115 9.31 12.37 14.03
N SER A 116 10.64 12.32 13.95
CA SER A 116 11.53 12.23 15.11
C SER A 116 12.74 13.18 14.95
N PRO A 117 13.35 13.66 16.05
CA PRO A 117 14.59 14.44 15.96
C PRO A 117 15.71 13.62 15.32
N ASN A 118 16.57 14.27 14.53
CA ASN A 118 17.70 13.64 13.84
C ASN A 118 19.01 13.74 14.64
N ASP A 119 19.12 14.68 15.59
CA ASP A 119 20.28 14.83 16.47
C ASP A 119 19.88 15.21 17.91
N ALA A 120 20.87 15.21 18.81
CA ALA A 120 20.67 15.50 20.23
C ALA A 120 20.37 16.98 20.52
N VAL A 121 20.89 17.89 19.70
CA VAL A 121 20.70 19.35 19.87
C VAL A 121 19.25 19.74 19.51
N GLY A 122 18.70 19.15 18.45
CA GLY A 122 17.32 19.33 18.04
C GLY A 122 16.29 18.63 18.91
N GLN A 123 16.71 17.67 19.75
CA GLN A 123 15.79 16.88 20.58
C GLN A 123 15.06 17.72 21.64
N GLU A 124 15.75 18.70 22.24
CA GLU A 124 15.15 19.59 23.25
C GLU A 124 14.07 20.47 22.59
N ALA A 125 14.43 21.18 21.52
CA ALA A 125 13.51 22.02 20.76
C ALA A 125 12.32 21.23 20.21
N PHE A 126 12.55 20.03 19.66
CA PHE A 126 11.49 19.12 19.21
C PHE A 126 10.54 18.73 20.33
N SER A 127 11.07 18.41 21.52
CA SER A 127 10.26 18.00 22.67
C SER A 127 9.42 19.17 23.19
N VAL A 128 9.98 20.38 23.25
CA VAL A 128 9.22 21.59 23.65
C VAL A 128 8.04 21.84 22.71
N ILE A 129 8.24 21.75 21.39
CA ILE A 129 7.16 21.94 20.41
C ILE A 129 6.09 20.84 20.57
N ARG A 130 6.51 19.58 20.68
CA ARG A 130 5.60 18.43 20.88
C ARG A 130 4.78 18.57 22.15
N ASP A 131 5.43 18.84 23.28
CA ASP A 131 4.81 18.88 24.60
C ASP A 131 3.89 20.10 24.74
N ALA A 132 4.23 21.23 24.10
CA ALA A 132 3.35 22.39 24.03
C ALA A 132 2.07 22.10 23.25
N MET A 133 2.15 21.39 22.12
CA MET A 133 0.98 20.95 21.35
C MET A 133 0.12 19.98 22.16
N GLU A 134 0.75 19.00 22.83
CA GLU A 134 0.04 18.01 23.64
C GLU A 134 -0.67 18.64 24.83
N ALA A 135 0.00 19.55 25.55
CA ALA A 135 -0.56 20.24 26.72
C ALA A 135 -1.78 21.10 26.37
N GLN A 136 -1.86 21.61 25.14
CA GLN A 136 -2.97 22.46 24.67
C GLN A 136 -4.01 21.68 23.85
N ASN A 137 -3.83 20.37 23.65
CA ASN A 137 -4.65 19.54 22.75
C ASN A 137 -4.77 20.13 21.32
N MET A 138 -3.64 20.64 20.81
CA MET A 138 -3.56 21.30 19.50
C MET A 138 -2.73 20.45 18.53
N VAL A 139 -3.02 20.62 17.24
CA VAL A 139 -2.19 20.11 16.15
C VAL A 139 -1.64 21.27 15.32
N GLY A 140 -0.44 21.10 14.79
CA GLY A 140 0.19 22.09 13.91
C GLY A 140 -0.18 21.85 12.45
N ILE A 141 -0.48 22.92 11.71
CA ILE A 141 -0.71 22.89 10.27
C ILE A 141 0.46 23.52 9.55
N SER A 142 0.99 22.78 8.57
CA SER A 142 2.15 23.18 7.79
C SER A 142 2.00 22.72 6.35
N ARG A 143 2.98 23.05 5.53
CA ARG A 143 3.14 22.52 4.18
C ARG A 143 4.52 21.89 4.06
N LEU A 144 4.59 20.78 3.35
CA LEU A 144 5.82 20.04 3.12
C LEU A 144 5.86 19.54 1.69
N VAL A 145 6.98 19.76 1.01
CA VAL A 145 7.27 19.10 -0.26
C VAL A 145 7.68 17.65 0.03
N ILE A 146 6.81 16.72 -0.37
CA ILE A 146 7.09 15.29 -0.34
C ILE A 146 7.23 14.82 -1.79
N THR A 147 8.38 14.20 -2.08
CA THR A 147 8.74 13.73 -3.43
C THR A 147 8.84 14.90 -4.42
N ARG A 148 7.74 15.27 -5.08
CA ARG A 148 7.69 16.31 -6.12
C ARG A 148 6.49 17.26 -5.95
N ARG A 149 5.73 17.17 -4.85
CA ARG A 149 4.53 18.01 -4.63
C ARG A 149 4.50 18.56 -3.22
N GLU A 150 4.17 19.84 -3.11
CA GLU A 150 3.85 20.48 -1.83
C GLU A 150 2.48 19.99 -1.35
N ARG A 151 2.44 19.38 -0.17
CA ARG A 151 1.21 18.90 0.48
C ARG A 151 0.98 19.66 1.77
N ALA A 152 -0.28 19.95 2.07
CA ALA A 152 -0.67 20.34 3.41
C ALA A 152 -0.48 19.16 4.36
N VAL A 153 0.04 19.42 5.56
CA VAL A 153 0.33 18.40 6.56
C VAL A 153 -0.15 18.84 7.94
N MET A 154 -0.64 17.87 8.70
CA MET A 154 -0.99 18.02 10.11
C MET A 154 0.06 17.33 10.98
N LEU A 155 0.58 18.06 11.97
CA LEU A 155 1.51 17.56 12.98
C LEU A 155 0.74 17.29 14.27
N GLU A 156 0.57 16.01 14.59
CA GLU A 156 -0.14 15.52 15.77
C GLU A 156 0.87 14.97 16.80
N PRO A 157 0.97 15.55 18.01
CA PRO A 157 1.86 15.01 19.04
C PRO A 157 1.42 13.60 19.44
N ARG A 158 2.37 12.66 19.56
CA ARG A 158 2.08 11.29 19.98
C ARG A 158 3.23 10.67 20.75
N GLY A 159 3.05 10.54 22.07
CA GLY A 159 4.05 9.97 22.95
C GLY A 159 5.37 10.73 22.85
N LYS A 160 6.45 10.09 22.40
CA LYS A 160 7.77 10.72 22.27
C LYS A 160 8.02 11.41 20.92
N GLY A 161 7.12 11.23 19.95
CA GLY A 161 7.28 11.73 18.59
C GLY A 161 6.12 12.61 18.16
N ILE A 162 6.08 12.90 16.85
CA ILE A 162 4.95 13.55 16.19
C ILE A 162 4.51 12.63 15.05
N VAL A 163 3.21 12.41 14.91
CA VAL A 163 2.62 11.82 13.71
C VAL A 163 2.33 12.95 12.74
N LEU A 164 2.97 12.91 11.58
CA LEU A 164 2.69 13.80 10.48
C LEU A 164 1.69 13.12 9.54
N TRP A 165 0.51 13.69 9.41
CA TRP A 165 -0.48 13.26 8.42
C TRP A 165 -0.40 14.15 7.19
N THR A 166 -0.30 13.56 6.00
CA THR A 166 -0.64 14.30 4.79
C THR A 166 -2.14 14.54 4.77
N LEU A 167 -2.55 15.73 4.36
CA LEU A 167 -3.94 16.10 4.22
C LEU A 167 -4.37 15.98 2.77
N ARG A 168 -5.61 15.53 2.56
CA ARG A 168 -6.31 15.58 1.27
C ARG A 168 -6.58 17.03 0.88
N TYR A 169 -6.58 17.32 -0.41
CA TYR A 169 -6.92 18.66 -0.90
C TYR A 169 -8.45 18.89 -0.82
N GLY A 170 -8.85 20.15 -0.76
CA GLY A 170 -10.26 20.55 -0.60
C GLY A 170 -11.19 20.03 -1.69
N ASP A 171 -10.66 19.80 -2.89
CA ASP A 171 -11.36 19.25 -4.05
C ASP A 171 -11.39 17.72 -4.09
N GLU A 172 -10.60 17.04 -3.27
CA GLU A 172 -10.60 15.58 -3.17
C GLU A 172 -11.70 15.04 -2.24
N VAL A 173 -12.10 15.84 -1.24
CA VAL A 173 -13.18 15.49 -0.31
C VAL A 173 -14.51 15.91 -0.91
N ARG A 174 -15.37 14.92 -1.19
CA ARG A 174 -16.70 15.16 -1.73
C ARG A 174 -17.65 15.53 -0.62
N ASP A 175 -18.57 16.44 -0.94
CA ASP A 175 -19.64 16.86 -0.06
C ASP A 175 -20.61 15.70 0.23
N GLU A 176 -20.92 15.48 1.50
CA GLU A 176 -21.78 14.40 1.96
C GLU A 176 -23.25 14.63 1.60
N ASP A 177 -23.70 15.88 1.53
CA ASP A 177 -25.08 16.25 1.19
C ASP A 177 -25.44 15.82 -0.23
N THR A 178 -24.44 15.76 -1.12
CA THR A 178 -24.63 15.26 -2.50
C THR A 178 -25.04 13.79 -2.52
N TYR A 179 -24.66 13.01 -1.50
CA TYR A 179 -24.94 11.58 -1.40
C TYR A 179 -26.08 11.27 -0.44
N PHE A 180 -26.23 12.06 0.63
CA PHE A 180 -27.20 11.83 1.69
C PHE A 180 -28.46 12.70 1.59
N GLY A 181 -28.49 13.72 0.73
CA GLY A 181 -29.64 14.64 0.63
C GLY A 181 -30.97 14.02 0.21
N GLY A 182 -30.96 12.76 -0.25
CA GLY A 182 -32.18 11.98 -0.52
C GLY A 182 -32.69 11.16 0.67
N ILE A 183 -31.98 11.16 1.80
CA ILE A 183 -32.37 10.47 3.03
C ILE A 183 -33.22 11.45 3.85
N GLU A 184 -34.46 11.07 4.17
CA GLU A 184 -35.33 11.91 5.00
C GLU A 184 -34.79 11.99 6.43
N GLU A 185 -34.47 13.19 6.92
CA GLU A 185 -33.93 13.41 8.28
C GLU A 185 -34.94 13.03 9.38
N ASP A 186 -36.24 13.06 9.06
CA ASP A 186 -37.35 12.88 10.01
C ASP A 186 -37.95 11.46 10.01
N GLU A 187 -37.35 10.49 9.31
CA GLU A 187 -37.84 9.10 9.36
C GLU A 187 -37.54 8.49 10.74
N THR A 188 -38.54 8.52 11.63
CA THR A 188 -38.40 7.97 12.98
C THR A 188 -38.23 6.45 12.91
N ALA A 189 -37.03 5.97 13.23
CA ALA A 189 -36.77 4.54 13.32
C ALA A 189 -37.70 3.86 14.36
N ASP A 190 -38.24 2.69 14.01
CA ASP A 190 -39.07 1.89 14.90
C ASP A 190 -38.34 1.59 16.22
N SER A 191 -38.94 2.00 17.33
CA SER A 191 -38.35 1.89 18.67
C SER A 191 -38.06 0.45 19.12
N GLU A 192 -38.87 -0.53 18.67
CA GLU A 192 -38.68 -1.94 19.00
C GLU A 192 -37.50 -2.51 18.20
N MET A 193 -37.41 -2.19 16.91
CA MET A 193 -36.27 -2.56 16.07
C MET A 193 -34.97 -1.93 16.56
N MET A 194 -35.01 -0.64 16.93
CA MET A 194 -33.86 0.07 17.50
C MET A 194 -33.37 -0.64 18.77
N ARG A 195 -34.27 -1.04 19.68
CA ARG A 195 -33.89 -1.75 20.91
C ARG A 195 -33.26 -3.12 20.62
N LEU A 196 -33.79 -3.87 19.67
CA LEU A 196 -33.22 -5.17 19.26
C LEU A 196 -31.81 -5.00 18.69
N VAL A 197 -31.62 -4.01 17.80
CA VAL A 197 -30.33 -3.69 17.20
C VAL A 197 -29.34 -3.22 18.28
N GLN A 198 -29.75 -2.38 19.23
CA GLN A 198 -28.90 -1.96 20.35
C GLN A 198 -28.44 -3.15 21.23
N GLN A 199 -29.31 -4.14 21.47
CA GLN A 199 -28.91 -5.36 22.18
C GLN A 199 -27.90 -6.18 21.38
N LEU A 200 -28.09 -6.29 20.07
CA LEU A 200 -27.14 -6.96 19.18
C LEU A 200 -25.77 -6.27 19.21
N ILE A 201 -25.73 -4.94 19.10
CA ILE A 201 -24.52 -4.14 19.19
C ILE A 201 -23.82 -4.39 20.53
N LYS A 202 -24.53 -4.30 21.66
CA LYS A 202 -23.95 -4.57 22.98
C LYS A 202 -23.38 -5.98 23.09
N LYS A 203 -24.08 -6.98 22.55
CA LYS A 203 -23.61 -8.37 22.55
C LYS A 203 -22.35 -8.58 21.69
N GLN A 204 -22.21 -7.82 20.60
CA GLN A 204 -21.08 -7.91 19.67
C GLN A 204 -19.98 -6.87 19.92
N THR A 205 -20.14 -5.99 20.90
CA THR A 205 -19.15 -4.96 21.24
C THR A 205 -17.92 -5.62 21.85
N GLN A 206 -16.77 -5.34 21.27
CA GLN A 206 -15.45 -5.77 21.77
C GLN A 206 -14.49 -4.59 21.69
N HIS A 207 -13.46 -4.56 22.53
CA HIS A 207 -12.40 -3.57 22.40
C HIS A 207 -11.55 -3.85 21.16
N TRP A 208 -11.19 -2.79 20.45
CA TRP A 208 -10.31 -2.87 19.29
C TRP A 208 -9.01 -3.61 19.62
N ASP A 209 -8.66 -4.58 18.79
CA ASP A 209 -7.38 -5.27 18.80
C ASP A 209 -6.87 -5.31 17.35
N PRO A 210 -5.58 -5.00 17.06
CA PRO A 210 -5.00 -5.13 15.72
C PRO A 210 -5.26 -6.49 15.04
N LYS A 211 -5.48 -7.56 15.82
CA LYS A 211 -5.83 -8.89 15.31
C LYS A 211 -7.19 -8.94 14.59
N MET A 212 -8.05 -7.94 14.79
CA MET A 212 -9.34 -7.85 14.09
C MET A 212 -9.18 -7.52 12.60
N VAL A 213 -8.00 -7.07 12.17
CA VAL A 213 -7.73 -6.60 10.79
C VAL A 213 -6.67 -7.42 10.07
N ILE A 214 -6.48 -8.68 10.48
CA ILE A 214 -5.55 -9.59 9.81
C ILE A 214 -6.06 -9.87 8.39
N ASP A 215 -5.17 -9.82 7.41
CA ASP A 215 -5.48 -10.16 6.02
C ASP A 215 -5.67 -11.69 5.88
N PRO A 216 -6.91 -12.19 5.73
CA PRO A 216 -7.15 -13.62 5.64
C PRO A 216 -6.64 -14.22 4.33
N VAL A 217 -6.44 -13.39 3.29
CA VAL A 217 -5.91 -13.82 2.00
C VAL A 217 -4.42 -14.10 2.13
N GLN A 218 -3.69 -13.22 2.80
CA GLN A 218 -2.25 -13.39 3.04
C GLN A 218 -1.94 -14.70 3.78
N ASP A 219 -2.70 -15.04 4.82
CA ASP A 219 -2.51 -16.29 5.57
C ASP A 219 -2.72 -17.53 4.69
N ARG A 220 -3.84 -17.56 3.95
CA ARG A 220 -4.14 -18.66 3.00
C ARG A 220 -3.06 -18.80 1.93
N LEU A 221 -2.52 -17.69 1.47
CA LEU A 221 -1.47 -17.65 0.47
C LEU A 221 -0.16 -18.23 1.00
N LEU A 222 0.23 -17.88 2.24
CA LEU A 222 1.39 -18.46 2.93
C LEU A 222 1.25 -19.97 3.10
N ASP A 223 0.05 -20.45 3.43
CA ASP A 223 -0.23 -21.89 3.53
C ASP A 223 -0.05 -22.62 2.20
N ILE A 224 -0.57 -22.04 1.10
CA ILE A 224 -0.41 -22.60 -0.24
C ILE A 224 1.08 -22.64 -0.63
N ILE A 225 1.84 -21.58 -0.34
CA ILE A 225 3.28 -21.50 -0.61
C ILE A 225 4.03 -22.56 0.21
N ALA A 226 3.70 -22.71 1.50
CA ALA A 226 4.31 -23.70 2.38
C ALA A 226 4.03 -25.15 1.92
N ALA A 227 2.80 -25.43 1.52
CA ALA A 227 2.40 -26.72 0.96
C ALA A 227 3.17 -27.06 -0.32
N LYS A 228 3.26 -26.10 -1.27
CA LYS A 228 4.04 -26.26 -2.51
C LYS A 228 5.54 -26.45 -2.24
N LYS A 229 6.13 -25.68 -1.32
CA LYS A 229 7.54 -25.83 -0.91
C LYS A 229 7.82 -27.21 -0.32
N LYS A 230 6.90 -27.75 0.49
CA LYS A 230 7.02 -29.11 1.06
C LYS A 230 6.88 -30.20 -0.01
N ALA A 231 5.99 -30.02 -0.99
CA ALA A 231 5.86 -30.93 -2.12
C ALA A 231 7.14 -30.96 -2.99
N LEU A 232 7.72 -29.80 -3.28
CA LEU A 232 9.00 -29.68 -4.00
C LEU A 232 10.17 -30.36 -3.24
N LYS A 233 10.26 -30.17 -1.92
CA LYS A 233 11.27 -30.86 -1.09
C LYS A 233 11.10 -32.38 -1.06
N LYS A 234 9.87 -32.89 -1.14
CA LYS A 234 9.60 -34.35 -1.23
C LYS A 234 9.99 -34.92 -2.61
N SER A 235 9.82 -34.14 -3.68
CA SER A 235 10.27 -34.50 -5.04
C SER A 235 11.80 -34.48 -5.20
N ALA A 236 12.51 -33.70 -4.38
CA ALA A 236 13.97 -33.56 -4.43
C ALA A 236 14.74 -34.60 -3.59
N LYS A 237 14.07 -35.58 -2.96
CA LYS A 237 14.78 -36.71 -2.34
C LYS A 237 15.41 -37.54 -3.47
N PRO A 238 16.73 -37.79 -3.46
CA PRO A 238 17.41 -38.42 -4.59
C PRO A 238 16.85 -39.83 -4.78
N ARG A 239 16.19 -40.06 -5.93
CA ARG A 239 16.12 -41.40 -6.50
C ARG A 239 17.57 -41.76 -6.83
N THR A 240 18.15 -42.64 -6.03
CA THR A 240 19.42 -43.30 -6.29
C THR A 240 19.43 -43.76 -7.74
N SER A 241 20.26 -43.11 -8.55
CA SER A 241 20.52 -43.46 -9.93
C SER A 241 21.22 -44.82 -9.97
N THR A 242 20.51 -45.86 -10.38
CA THR A 242 21.15 -47.05 -10.94
C THR A 242 20.98 -46.97 -12.46
N PRO A 243 22.05 -47.03 -13.27
CA PRO A 243 21.91 -47.00 -14.71
C PRO A 243 21.44 -48.38 -15.18
N THR A 244 20.20 -48.48 -15.64
CA THR A 244 19.72 -49.71 -16.30
C THR A 244 19.43 -49.43 -17.76
N LYS A 245 20.22 -50.14 -18.57
CA LYS A 245 20.23 -50.34 -20.01
C LYS A 245 18.87 -50.21 -20.70
N SER A 246 18.92 -49.58 -21.87
CA SER A 246 17.91 -49.57 -22.92
C SER A 246 17.42 -50.97 -23.30
N ALA A 247 16.10 -51.14 -23.36
CA ALA A 247 15.39 -52.18 -24.12
C ALA A 247 13.95 -51.67 -24.43
N PRO A 248 13.29 -52.20 -25.48
CA PRO A 248 12.61 -51.39 -26.48
C PRO A 248 11.19 -50.93 -26.12
N SER A 249 10.74 -49.93 -26.87
CA SER A 249 9.39 -49.37 -26.86
C SER A 249 8.31 -50.44 -27.00
N ASN A 250 7.67 -50.83 -25.90
CA ASN A 250 6.41 -51.56 -25.96
C ASN A 250 5.29 -50.51 -26.08
N VAL A 251 5.03 -50.08 -27.32
CA VAL A 251 3.88 -49.23 -27.65
C VAL A 251 2.64 -50.06 -27.38
N ILE A 252 2.00 -49.79 -26.25
CA ILE A 252 0.65 -50.28 -25.96
C ILE A 252 -0.25 -49.62 -27.01
N ASN A 253 -0.64 -50.39 -28.01
CA ASN A 253 -1.55 -49.95 -29.05
C ASN A 253 -2.93 -49.72 -28.40
N ILE A 254 -3.29 -48.46 -28.22
CA ILE A 254 -4.51 -48.00 -27.52
C ILE A 254 -5.77 -48.66 -28.09
N MET A 255 -5.75 -49.07 -29.37
CA MET A 255 -6.80 -49.87 -30.02
C MET A 255 -7.05 -51.24 -29.38
N ASP A 256 -6.00 -51.94 -28.93
CA ASP A 256 -6.13 -53.27 -28.31
C ASP A 256 -6.59 -53.18 -26.85
N ALA A 257 -6.21 -52.10 -26.15
CA ALA A 257 -6.72 -51.80 -24.82
C ALA A 257 -8.22 -51.45 -24.86
N LEU A 258 -8.66 -50.73 -25.90
CA LEU A 258 -10.06 -50.36 -26.08
C LEU A 258 -10.94 -51.59 -26.45
N LYS A 259 -10.44 -52.48 -27.33
CA LYS A 259 -11.16 -53.73 -27.67
C LYS A 259 -11.37 -54.65 -26.46
N LYS A 260 -10.40 -54.70 -25.53
CA LYS A 260 -10.55 -55.47 -24.29
C LYS A 260 -11.57 -54.87 -23.32
N SER A 261 -11.71 -53.54 -23.28
CA SER A 261 -12.71 -52.87 -22.43
C SER A 261 -14.13 -53.10 -22.94
N VAL A 262 -14.36 -53.00 -24.26
CA VAL A 262 -15.70 -53.21 -24.87
C VAL A 262 -16.15 -54.67 -24.83
N ALA A 263 -15.22 -55.63 -24.90
CA ALA A 263 -15.54 -57.05 -24.75
C ALA A 263 -15.84 -57.46 -23.29
N ALA A 264 -15.31 -56.71 -22.30
CA ALA A 264 -15.61 -56.93 -20.89
C ALA A 264 -17.00 -56.37 -20.51
N GLU A 265 -17.40 -55.26 -21.12
CA GLU A 265 -18.69 -54.61 -20.87
C GLU A 265 -19.88 -55.43 -21.44
N ASN A 266 -19.69 -56.12 -22.56
CA ASN A 266 -20.69 -57.02 -23.15
C ASN A 266 -20.79 -58.42 -22.50
N ARG A 267 -19.97 -58.73 -21.48
CA ARG A 267 -20.07 -59.98 -20.68
C ARG A 267 -20.66 -59.79 -19.28
N ALA A 268 -20.84 -58.55 -18.83
CA ALA A 268 -21.48 -58.24 -17.56
C ALA A 268 -23.00 -57.98 -17.67
N GLY A 269 -23.55 -58.02 -18.89
CA GLY A 269 -24.97 -57.90 -19.20
C GLY A 269 -25.54 -59.18 -19.81
N LYS A 270 -25.50 -60.29 -19.07
CA LYS A 270 -26.35 -61.47 -19.31
C LYS A 270 -26.49 -62.31 -18.04
#